data_AF-A0A4Y9YBD1-F1
#
_entry.id   AF-A0A4Y9YBD1-F1
#
_cell.length_a   1.000
_cell.length_b   1.000
_cell.length_c   1.000
_cell.angle_alpha   90.00
_cell.angle_beta   90.00
_cell.angle_gamma   90.00
#
_symmetry.space_group_name_H-M   'P 1'
#
loop_
_entity.id
_entity.type
_entity.pdbx_description
1 polymer ?
#
loop_
_entity_poly.entity_id
_entity_poly.type
_entity_poly.pdbx_seq_one_letter_code
_entity_poly.pdbx_strand_id
1 'polypeptide(L)' 'MAAVFSPLRQTYRYLQRQAHEQPVIFYSCVLGLIGPVMLITVPPIREAFGYKNTPLIPTTYPLPQRPRRPVQGYEDE' A
#
# COMPACT_ATOMS: atom_id res chain seq x y z
N MET A 1 37.08 11.15 14.07
CA MET A 1 35.87 11.20 13.20
C MET A 1 35.77 10.08 12.16
N ALA A 2 36.86 9.45 11.71
CA ALA A 2 36.80 8.41 10.66
C ALA A 2 36.14 7.06 11.07
N ALA A 3 36.17 6.72 12.37
CA ALA A 3 35.63 5.45 12.87
C ALA A 3 34.08 5.38 12.90
N VAL A 4 33.39 6.52 12.87
CA VAL A 4 31.93 6.58 12.96
C VAL A 4 31.26 6.18 11.64
N PHE A 5 31.90 6.47 10.51
CA PHE A 5 31.36 6.20 9.16
C PHE A 5 32.00 4.99 8.46
N SER A 6 32.99 4.34 9.11
CA SER A 6 33.62 3.13 8.58
C SER A 6 32.64 1.98 8.30
N PRO A 7 31.59 1.68 9.11
CA PRO A 7 30.67 0.60 8.79
C PRO A 7 29.86 0.90 7.52
N LEU A 8 29.43 2.14 7.31
CA LEU A 8 28.66 2.52 6.12
C LEU A 8 29.47 2.36 4.83
N ARG A 9 30.75 2.75 4.85
CA ARG A 9 31.65 2.56 3.70
C ARG A 9 31.90 1.08 3.41
N GLN A 10 32.03 0.26 4.46
CA GLN A 10 32.19 -1.19 4.32
C GLN A 10 30.94 -1.83 3.71
N THR A 11 29.75 -1.45 4.18
CA THR A 11 28.46 -1.92 3.66
C THR A 11 28.26 -1.53 2.20
N TYR A 12 28.56 -0.28 1.82
CA TYR A 12 28.45 0.16 0.42
C TYR A 12 29.33 -0.67 -0.52
N ARG A 13 30.60 -0.91 -0.15
CA ARG A 13 31.51 -1.76 -0.94
C ARG A 13 31.01 -3.19 -1.04
N TYR A 14 30.40 -3.73 0.03
CA TYR A 14 29.80 -5.06 0.01
C TYR A 14 28.59 -5.13 -0.95
N LEU A 15 27.66 -4.18 -0.87
CA LEU A 15 26.51 -4.12 -1.78
C LEU A 15 26.95 -3.97 -3.24
N GLN A 16 27.95 -3.12 -3.50
CA GLN A 16 28.52 -2.97 -4.84
C GLN A 16 29.12 -4.30 -5.35
N ARG A 17 29.86 -5.02 -4.49
CA ARG A 17 30.42 -6.33 -4.84
C ARG A 17 29.32 -7.34 -5.16
N GLN A 18 28.27 -7.41 -4.35
CA GLN A 18 27.15 -8.34 -4.57
C GLN A 18 26.38 -8.03 -5.86
N ALA A 19 26.22 -6.74 -6.20
CA ALA A 19 25.61 -6.34 -7.46
C ALA A 19 26.38 -6.82 -8.70
N HIS A 20 27.72 -6.93 -8.63
CA HIS A 20 28.56 -7.42 -9.72
C HIS A 20 28.78 -8.94 -9.72
N GLU A 21 29.01 -9.56 -8.56
CA GLU A 21 29.31 -11.00 -8.46
C GLU A 21 28.06 -11.88 -8.53
N GLN A 22 26.94 -11.42 -7.96
CA GLN A 22 25.69 -12.18 -7.89
C GLN A 22 24.48 -11.28 -8.22
N PRO A 23 24.41 -10.74 -9.46
CA PRO A 23 23.40 -9.74 -9.82
C PRO A 23 21.97 -10.25 -9.63
N VAL A 24 21.71 -11.52 -9.96
CA VAL A 24 20.36 -12.10 -9.88
C VAL A 24 19.83 -12.06 -8.44
N ILE A 25 20.64 -12.50 -7.46
CA ILE A 25 20.21 -12.53 -6.05
C ILE A 25 20.05 -11.11 -5.53
N PHE A 26 21.03 -10.24 -5.80
CA PHE A 26 21.04 -8.87 -5.32
C PHE A 26 19.80 -8.09 -5.81
N TYR A 27 19.58 -8.05 -7.13
CA TYR A 27 18.45 -7.31 -7.70
C TYR A 27 17.11 -7.96 -7.39
N SER A 28 17.02 -9.28 -7.23
CA SER A 28 15.79 -9.94 -6.79
C SER A 28 15.37 -9.46 -5.40
N CYS A 29 16.32 -9.36 -4.46
CA CYS A 29 16.04 -8.83 -3.13
C CYS A 29 15.67 -7.34 -3.16
N VAL A 30 16.39 -6.53 -3.95
CA VAL A 30 16.10 -5.09 -4.08
C VAL A 30 14.70 -4.86 -4.65
N LEU A 31 14.34 -5.52 -5.75
CA LEU A 31 13.01 -5.42 -6.36
C LEU A 31 11.93 -5.98 -5.43
N GLY A 32 12.20 -7.08 -4.72
CA GLY A 32 11.30 -7.64 -3.72
C GLY A 32 11.04 -6.68 -2.56
N LEU A 33 12.04 -5.92 -2.11
CA LEU A 33 11.90 -4.92 -1.05
C LEU A 33 11.25 -3.61 -1.51
N ILE A 34 11.44 -3.22 -2.77
CA ILE A 34 10.81 -2.01 -3.33
C ILE A 34 9.28 -2.08 -3.19
N GLY A 35 8.65 -3.24 -3.38
CA GLY A 35 7.20 -3.42 -3.24
C GLY A 35 6.65 -3.04 -1.85
N PRO A 36 7.08 -3.71 -0.76
CA PRO A 36 6.67 -3.38 0.61
C PRO A 36 7.00 -1.95 1.02
N VAL A 37 8.16 -1.41 0.60
CA VAL A 37 8.53 -0.02 0.88
C VAL A 37 7.55 0.95 0.22
N MET A 38 7.19 0.73 -1.05
CA MET A 38 6.19 1.52 -1.74
C MET A 38 4.80 1.39 -1.09
N LEU A 39 4.42 0.21 -0.64
CA LEU A 39 3.14 0.00 0.05
C LEU A 39 3.00 0.88 1.30
N ILE A 40 4.09 1.10 2.04
CA ILE A 40 4.07 1.93 3.25
C ILE A 40 4.20 3.41 2.91
N THR A 41 5.03 3.77 1.93
CA THR A 41 5.39 5.16 1.64
C THR A 41 4.43 5.86 0.68
N VAL A 42 3.86 5.15 -0.29
CA VAL A 42 3.03 5.75 -1.35
C VAL A 42 1.64 6.18 -0.86
N PRO A 43 0.91 5.42 -0.02
CA PRO A 43 -0.42 5.84 0.45
C PRO A 43 -0.47 7.21 1.14
N PRO A 44 0.39 7.53 2.14
CA PRO A 44 0.34 8.85 2.78
C PRO A 44 0.70 9.98 1.81
N ILE A 45 1.61 9.73 0.86
CA ILE A 45 1.94 10.70 -0.20
C ILE A 45 0.72 10.96 -1.10
N ARG A 46 -0.01 9.91 -1.48
CA ARG A 46 -1.21 10.04 -2.31
C ARG A 46 -2.33 10.78 -1.57
N GLU A 47 -2.54 10.49 -0.30
CA GLU A 47 -3.51 11.20 0.54
C GLU A 47 -3.17 12.69 0.67
N ALA A 48 -1.89 13.04 0.81
CA ALA A 48 -1.43 14.42 0.83
C ALA A 48 -1.69 15.17 -0.49
N PHE A 49 -1.67 14.47 -1.63
CA PHE A 49 -2.07 15.02 -2.94
C PHE A 49 -3.59 15.08 -3.15
N GLY A 50 -4.39 14.76 -2.13
CA GLY A 50 -5.85 14.85 -2.20
C GLY A 50 -6.52 13.62 -2.81
N TYR A 51 -5.78 12.53 -3.04
CA TYR A 51 -6.39 11.26 -3.42
C TYR A 51 -7.20 10.71 -2.25
N LYS A 52 -8.49 10.43 -2.49
CA LYS A 52 -9.38 9.79 -1.51
C LYS A 52 -9.75 8.40 -1.99
N ASN A 53 -9.76 7.45 -1.05
CA ASN A 53 -10.21 6.09 -1.33
C ASN A 53 -11.70 6.09 -1.71
N THR A 54 -12.04 5.31 -2.73
CA THR A 54 -13.42 5.13 -3.15
C THR A 54 -14.22 4.46 -2.02
N PRO A 55 -15.46 4.88 -1.74
CA PRO A 55 -16.31 4.18 -0.80
C PRO A 55 -16.54 2.73 -1.24
N LEU A 56 -16.76 1.84 -0.28
CA LEU A 56 -17.03 0.43 -0.54
C LEU A 56 -18.33 0.28 -1.35
N ILE A 57 -18.27 -0.52 -2.42
CA ILE A 57 -19.46 -0.89 -3.19
C ILE A 57 -20.43 -1.72 -2.34
N PRO A 58 -21.75 -1.50 -2.44
CA PRO A 58 -22.71 -2.30 -1.71
C PRO A 58 -22.66 -3.76 -2.21
N THR A 59 -22.36 -4.68 -1.31
CA THR A 59 -22.35 -6.12 -1.60
C THR A 59 -23.73 -6.76 -1.40
N THR A 60 -24.65 -6.05 -0.77
CA THR A 60 -26.00 -6.50 -0.46
C THR A 60 -27.03 -5.43 -0.79
N TYR A 61 -28.31 -5.81 -0.85
CA TYR A 61 -29.39 -4.85 -1.01
C TYR A 61 -29.33 -3.80 0.13
N PRO A 62 -29.29 -2.49 -0.19
CA PRO A 62 -29.16 -1.44 0.81
C PRO A 62 -30.48 -1.27 1.57
N LEU A 63 -30.64 -2.03 2.66
CA LEU A 63 -31.79 -1.89 3.54
C LEU A 63 -31.66 -0.60 4.35
N PRO A 64 -32.65 0.30 4.29
CA PRO A 64 -32.63 1.51 5.11
C PRO A 64 -32.81 1.14 6.59
N GLN A 65 -31.99 1.72 7.47
CA GLN A 65 -32.10 1.57 8.92
C GLN A 65 -33.25 2.44 9.47
N ARG A 66 -34.48 2.14 9.08
CA ARG A 66 -35.68 2.86 9.51
C ARG A 66 -36.81 1.90 9.87
N PRO A 67 -37.72 2.28 10.78
CA PRO A 67 -38.93 1.50 11.04
C PRO A 67 -39.81 1.44 9.78
N ARG A 68 -40.60 0.37 9.69
CA ARG A 68 -41.58 0.21 8.62
C ARG A 68 -42.56 1.37 8.64
N ARG A 69 -42.86 1.91 7.46
CA ARG A 69 -43.91 2.91 7.26
C ARG A 69 -45.05 2.23 6.51
N PRO A 70 -46.32 2.40 6.93
CA PRO A 70 -47.44 1.93 6.14
C PRO A 70 -47.43 2.61 4.78
N VAL A 71 -47.70 1.85 3.72
CA VAL A 71 -47.78 2.31 2.33
C VAL A 71 -49.19 2.01 1.82
N GLN A 72 -49.72 2.86 0.93
CA GLN A 72 -51.04 2.70 0.30
C GLN A 72 -50.90 2.80 -1.23
N GLY A 73 -51.84 2.25 -2.00
CA GLY A 73 -51.97 2.46 -3.45
C GLY A 73 -51.83 1.23 -4.35
N TYR A 74 -51.70 0.03 -3.78
CA TYR A 74 -51.65 -1.26 -4.49
C TYR A 74 -52.41 -2.34 -3.72
N GLU A 75 -53.47 -1.97 -3.00
CA GLU A 75 -54.36 -2.92 -2.33
C GLU A 75 -55.18 -3.70 -3.38
N ASP A 76 -55.28 -5.02 -3.22
CA ASP A 76 -56.17 -5.87 -4.02
C ASP A 76 -57.62 -5.55 -3.61
N GLU A 77 -58.54 -5.34 -4.58
CA GLU A 77 -59.96 -5.03 -4.34
C GLU A 77 -60.68 -6.05 -3.44
#